data_AF-A0AA38VGA9-F1
#
_entry.id   AF-A0AA38VGA9-F1
#
_cell.length_a   1.000
_cell.length_b   1.000
_cell.length_c   1.000
_cell.angle_alpha   90.00
_cell.angle_beta   90.00
_cell.angle_gamma   90.00
#
_symmetry.space_group_name_H-M   'P 1'
#
loop_
_entity.id
_entity.type
_entity.pdbx_description
1 polymer ?
#
loop_
_entity_poly.entity_id
_entity_poly.type
_entity_poly.pdbx_seq_one_letter_code
_entity_poly.pdbx_strand_id
1 'polypeptide(L)'
;MPGEIKVCIASFLTTEELGALRLTSKHIERQLRHTFTSEFFRKKQFMLTTFSLQTLIDISQHPVFSSELQHLIIGLDHYSTSAWPPAAVGFDEMEADSTLAYMDAKTEQSDLLQTGKGLSMLTEALRNLPNLQTIGIRDFNSPTRTRDGEHYFWRSYGATTVVKELGERLSMTSFSRN
;
A
#
# COMPACT_ATOMS: atom_id res chain seq x y z
N MET A 1 -23.87 -19.27 -15.13
CA MET A 1 -23.08 -18.31 -15.93
C MET A 1 -21.63 -18.79 -15.98
N PRO A 2 -20.99 -18.80 -17.16
CA PRO A 2 -19.59 -19.19 -17.32
C PRO A 2 -18.63 -18.32 -16.50
N GLY A 3 -17.48 -18.86 -16.09
CA GLY A 3 -16.52 -18.13 -15.25
C GLY A 3 -15.89 -16.94 -15.99
N GLU A 4 -15.65 -17.10 -17.28
CA GLU A 4 -15.06 -16.13 -18.19
C GLU A 4 -15.92 -14.87 -18.29
N ILE A 5 -17.24 -15.03 -18.32
CA ILE A 5 -18.19 -13.91 -18.36
C ILE A 5 -18.16 -13.11 -17.06
N LYS A 6 -18.01 -13.78 -15.91
CA LYS A 6 -17.89 -13.11 -14.62
C LYS A 6 -16.58 -12.34 -14.49
N VAL A 7 -15.48 -12.91 -15.00
CA VAL A 7 -14.18 -12.22 -15.08
C VAL A 7 -14.27 -11.00 -16.00
N CYS A 8 -14.96 -11.11 -17.14
CA CYS A 8 -15.20 -10.00 -18.05
C CYS A 8 -15.99 -8.88 -17.36
N ILE A 9 -17.10 -9.19 -16.68
CA ILE A 9 -17.87 -8.19 -15.92
C ILE A 9 -17.00 -7.55 -14.83
N ALA A 10 -16.26 -8.37 -14.07
CA ALA A 10 -15.35 -7.91 -13.03
C ALA A 10 -14.23 -6.99 -13.57
N SER A 11 -13.84 -7.13 -14.84
CA SER A 11 -12.82 -6.27 -15.45
C SER A 11 -13.26 -4.81 -15.61
N PHE A 12 -14.57 -4.53 -15.63
CA PHE A 12 -15.13 -3.18 -15.71
C PHE A 12 -15.37 -2.53 -14.34
N LEU A 13 -15.15 -3.25 -13.24
CA LEU A 13 -15.37 -2.75 -11.89
C LEU A 13 -14.13 -2.04 -11.35
N THR A 14 -14.35 -0.96 -10.61
CA THR A 14 -13.32 -0.35 -9.76
C THR A 14 -12.84 -1.35 -8.70
N THR A 15 -11.71 -1.07 -8.05
CA THR A 15 -11.18 -1.92 -6.98
C THR A 15 -12.17 -2.10 -5.83
N GLU A 16 -12.89 -1.04 -5.47
CA GLU A 16 -13.89 -1.05 -4.41
C GLU A 16 -15.10 -1.92 -4.78
N GLU A 17 -15.66 -1.71 -5.97
CA GLU A 17 -16.80 -2.50 -6.48
C GLU A 17 -16.43 -3.98 -6.66
N LEU A 18 -15.23 -4.28 -7.14
CA LEU A 18 -14.73 -5.65 -7.25
C LEU A 18 -14.58 -6.30 -5.87
N GLY A 19 -14.11 -5.55 -4.88
CA GLY A 19 -14.08 -5.97 -3.48
C GLY A 19 -15.46 -6.31 -2.97
N ALA A 20 -16.42 -5.40 -3.13
CA ALA A 20 -17.82 -5.62 -2.73
C ALA A 20 -18.43 -6.84 -3.43
N LEU A 21 -18.24 -6.98 -4.75
CA LEU A 21 -18.72 -8.12 -5.53
C LEU A 21 -18.21 -9.45 -4.98
N ARG A 22 -16.92 -9.55 -4.64
CA ARG A 22 -16.33 -10.76 -4.06
C ARG A 22 -16.95 -11.12 -2.71
N LEU A 23 -17.36 -10.12 -1.93
CA LEU A 23 -17.97 -10.34 -0.62
C LEU A 23 -19.46 -10.75 -0.68
N THR A 24 -20.12 -10.59 -1.83
CA THR A 24 -21.55 -10.97 -1.97
C THR A 24 -21.81 -12.48 -1.87
N SER A 25 -20.84 -13.32 -2.27
CA SER A 25 -21.03 -14.78 -2.28
C SER A 25 -19.71 -15.55 -2.29
N LYS A 26 -19.61 -16.60 -1.47
CA LYS A 26 -18.51 -17.59 -1.50
C LYS A 26 -18.34 -18.27 -2.87
N HIS A 27 -19.38 -18.32 -3.70
CA HIS A 27 -19.26 -18.85 -5.05
C HIS A 27 -18.57 -17.85 -5.99
N ILE A 28 -18.94 -16.58 -5.92
CA ILE A 28 -18.33 -15.50 -6.71
C ILE A 28 -16.87 -15.31 -6.29
N GLU A 29 -16.60 -15.29 -4.98
CA GLU A 29 -15.24 -15.22 -4.43
C GLU A 29 -14.35 -16.30 -5.05
N ARG A 30 -14.76 -17.57 -4.98
CA ARG A 30 -13.97 -18.70 -5.49
C ARG A 30 -13.65 -18.58 -6.98
N GLN A 31 -14.57 -18.04 -7.77
CA GLN A 31 -14.38 -17.88 -9.22
C GLN A 31 -13.49 -16.71 -9.58
N LEU A 32 -13.58 -15.60 -8.85
CA LEU A 32 -12.77 -14.40 -9.10
C LEU A 32 -11.40 -14.45 -8.41
N ARG A 33 -11.22 -15.35 -7.44
CA ARG A 33 -10.04 -15.41 -6.57
C ARG A 33 -8.72 -15.38 -7.33
N HIS A 34 -8.55 -16.24 -8.35
CA HIS A 34 -7.29 -16.30 -9.10
C HIS A 34 -6.97 -14.99 -9.83
N THR A 35 -7.95 -14.41 -10.54
CA THR A 35 -7.75 -13.13 -11.21
C THR A 35 -7.48 -12.01 -10.21
N PHE A 36 -8.20 -12.01 -9.09
CA PHE A 36 -8.01 -11.03 -8.03
C PHE A 36 -6.62 -11.13 -7.38
N THR A 37 -6.17 -12.33 -7.01
CA THR A 37 -4.84 -12.50 -6.39
C THR A 37 -3.74 -12.12 -7.35
N SER A 38 -3.81 -12.57 -8.61
CA SER A 38 -2.85 -12.22 -9.64
C SER A 38 -2.78 -10.70 -9.89
N GLU A 39 -3.92 -10.02 -9.90
CA GLU A 39 -3.97 -8.59 -10.16
C GLU A 39 -3.47 -7.74 -8.99
N PHE A 40 -3.91 -8.04 -7.78
CA PHE A 40 -3.64 -7.19 -6.63
C PHE A 40 -2.42 -7.61 -5.81
N PHE A 41 -1.99 -8.87 -5.86
CA PHE A 41 -0.92 -9.40 -5.00
C PHE A 41 0.35 -9.76 -5.75
N ARG A 42 0.33 -9.92 -7.08
CA ARG A 42 1.53 -10.28 -7.84
C ARG A 42 2.68 -9.28 -7.72
N LYS A 43 2.32 -8.00 -7.67
CA LYS A 43 3.24 -6.89 -7.45
C LYS A 43 2.64 -6.03 -6.36
N LYS A 44 3.39 -5.64 -5.34
CA LYS A 44 2.93 -4.70 -4.30
C LYS A 44 4.02 -3.72 -3.85
N GLN A 45 3.60 -2.50 -3.55
CA GLN A 45 4.44 -1.45 -3.00
C GLN A 45 4.07 -1.20 -1.54
N PHE A 46 5.06 -1.09 -0.66
CA PHE A 46 4.87 -0.87 0.78
C PHE A 46 5.68 0.34 1.23
N MET A 47 5.05 1.19 2.04
CA MET A 47 5.73 2.26 2.75
C MET A 47 6.51 1.66 3.93
N LEU A 48 7.63 2.26 4.31
CA LEU A 48 8.37 1.87 5.50
C LEU A 48 7.71 2.45 6.76
N THR A 49 6.64 1.82 7.22
CA THR A 49 5.96 2.07 8.51
C THR A 49 5.62 0.74 9.16
N THR A 50 5.48 0.69 10.50
CA THR A 50 5.13 -0.58 11.17
C THR A 50 3.81 -1.13 10.62
N PHE A 51 2.80 -0.29 10.42
CA PHE A 51 1.50 -0.70 9.85
C PHE A 51 1.65 -1.40 8.48
N SER A 52 2.42 -0.80 7.59
CA SER A 52 2.61 -1.31 6.23
C SER A 52 3.43 -2.59 6.21
N LEU A 53 4.52 -2.66 7.00
CA LEU A 53 5.35 -3.86 7.10
C LEU A 53 4.65 -5.00 7.82
N GLN A 54 3.78 -4.72 8.79
CA GLN A 54 2.97 -5.76 9.43
C GLN A 54 2.01 -6.39 8.41
N THR A 55 1.39 -5.58 7.56
CA THR A 55 0.56 -6.12 6.47
C THR A 55 1.36 -6.99 5.51
N LEU A 56 2.61 -6.63 5.23
CA LEU A 56 3.50 -7.47 4.42
C LEU A 56 3.80 -8.82 5.11
N ILE A 57 4.02 -8.82 6.43
CA ILE A 57 4.16 -10.05 7.22
C ILE A 57 2.88 -10.89 7.12
N ASP A 58 1.71 -10.30 7.35
CA ASP A 58 0.42 -10.99 7.30
C ASP A 58 0.19 -11.62 5.91
N ILE A 59 0.54 -10.92 4.84
CA ILE A 59 0.51 -11.44 3.46
C ILE A 59 1.47 -12.61 3.29
N SER A 60 2.69 -12.49 3.82
CA SER A 60 3.72 -13.53 3.71
C SER A 60 3.35 -14.81 4.46
N GLN A 61 2.57 -14.72 5.53
CA GLN A 61 2.11 -15.88 6.29
C GLN A 61 0.78 -16.46 5.75
N HIS A 62 0.08 -15.74 4.89
CA HIS A 62 -1.20 -16.18 4.36
C HIS A 62 -1.04 -17.34 3.35
N PRO A 63 -1.76 -18.46 3.50
CA PRO A 63 -1.53 -19.69 2.73
C PRO A 63 -1.74 -19.55 1.22
N VAL A 64 -2.49 -18.54 0.78
CA VAL A 64 -2.75 -18.27 -0.64
C VAL A 64 -1.96 -17.07 -1.15
N PHE A 65 -1.72 -16.03 -0.34
CA PHE A 65 -1.20 -14.76 -0.87
C PHE A 65 0.32 -14.71 -0.85
N SER A 66 0.96 -15.51 0.00
CA SER A 66 2.42 -15.61 0.09
C SER A 66 3.07 -16.06 -1.22
N SER A 67 2.42 -16.98 -1.93
CA SER A 67 2.87 -17.51 -3.22
C SER A 67 2.49 -16.64 -4.41
N GLU A 68 1.63 -15.64 -4.23
CA GLU A 68 1.19 -14.76 -5.31
C GLU A 68 2.19 -13.61 -5.51
N LEU A 69 2.82 -13.11 -4.44
CA LEU A 69 3.72 -11.98 -4.49
C LEU A 69 5.07 -12.32 -5.15
N GLN A 70 5.27 -11.79 -6.37
CA GLN A 70 6.48 -11.96 -7.17
C GLN A 70 7.38 -10.72 -7.18
N HIS A 71 6.78 -9.54 -7.04
CA HIS A 71 7.50 -8.26 -7.07
C HIS A 71 7.14 -7.41 -5.84
N LEU A 72 8.07 -7.31 -4.90
CA LEU A 72 7.98 -6.42 -3.77
C LEU A 72 8.65 -5.09 -4.11
N ILE A 73 7.99 -3.97 -3.84
CA ILE A 73 8.58 -2.64 -3.96
C ILE A 73 8.54 -1.96 -2.60
N ILE A 74 9.67 -1.43 -2.17
CA ILE A 74 9.76 -0.55 -1.00
C ILE A 74 9.66 0.90 -1.49
N GLY A 75 8.59 1.56 -1.10
CA GLY A 75 8.37 2.98 -1.37
C GLY A 75 9.17 3.83 -0.39
N LEU A 76 9.80 4.88 -0.91
CA LEU A 76 10.49 5.92 -0.14
C LEU A 76 9.54 7.03 0.33
N ASP A 77 8.25 6.71 0.44
CA ASP A 77 7.26 7.58 1.06
C ASP A 77 7.64 7.82 2.53
N HIS A 78 7.67 9.09 2.91
CA HIS A 78 7.96 9.50 4.27
C HIS A 78 7.11 10.70 4.67
N TYR A 79 6.90 10.82 5.97
CA TYR A 79 6.30 12.02 6.54
C TYR A 79 7.22 13.22 6.29
N SER A 80 6.67 14.30 5.72
CA SER A 80 7.44 15.48 5.34
C SER A 80 8.26 16.04 6.52
N THR A 81 9.48 16.45 6.22
CA THR A 81 10.37 17.17 7.16
C THR A 81 9.99 18.63 7.33
N SER A 82 9.27 19.24 6.38
CA SER A 82 8.74 20.60 6.53
C SER A 82 7.81 20.66 7.75
N ALA A 83 7.84 21.78 8.47
CA ALA A 83 6.95 22.01 9.59
C ALA A 83 5.51 21.75 9.15
N TRP A 84 4.86 20.81 9.84
CA TRP A 84 3.44 20.55 9.75
C TRP A 84 2.79 21.19 11.00
N PRO A 85 1.69 21.96 10.88
CA PRO A 85 0.99 22.34 9.65
C PRO A 85 1.83 23.23 8.71
N PRO A 86 1.52 23.27 7.40
CA PRO A 86 2.14 24.20 6.47
C PRO A 86 1.76 25.59 6.96
N ALA A 87 2.67 26.56 6.94
CA ALA A 87 2.40 27.91 7.45
C ALA A 87 1.17 28.61 6.81
N ALA A 88 0.65 28.07 5.69
CA ALA A 88 -0.54 28.53 4.99
C ALA A 88 -1.87 27.98 5.54
N VAL A 89 -1.86 26.88 6.30
CA VAL A 89 -3.04 26.37 7.00
C VAL A 89 -3.03 27.01 8.37
N GLY A 90 -3.96 27.93 8.63
CA GLY A 90 -4.07 28.58 9.92
C GLY A 90 -4.21 27.54 11.02
N PHE A 91 -3.50 27.73 12.14
CA PHE A 91 -3.57 26.84 13.31
C PHE A 91 -5.00 26.64 13.85
N ASP A 92 -5.95 27.48 13.47
CA ASP A 92 -7.37 27.42 13.85
C ASP A 92 -8.21 26.38 13.07
N GLU A 93 -7.77 25.94 11.88
CA GLU A 93 -8.57 25.05 11.01
C GLU A 93 -8.25 23.56 11.17
N MET A 94 -7.18 23.21 11.89
CA MET A 94 -6.71 21.84 12.02
C MET A 94 -6.99 21.27 13.41
N GLU A 95 -7.68 20.13 13.46
CA GLU A 95 -7.90 19.44 14.73
C GLU A 95 -6.56 19.07 15.38
N ALA A 96 -6.38 19.47 16.64
CA ALA A 96 -5.17 19.22 17.41
C ALA A 96 -4.81 17.72 17.41
N ASP A 97 -5.82 16.85 17.40
CA ASP A 97 -5.67 15.39 17.36
C ASP A 97 -5.00 14.89 16.07
N SER A 98 -5.34 15.46 14.91
CA SER A 98 -4.69 15.11 13.63
C SER A 98 -3.22 15.54 13.59
N THR A 99 -2.90 16.67 14.23
CA THR A 99 -1.51 17.15 14.36
C THR A 99 -0.67 16.20 15.19
N LEU A 100 -1.18 15.79 16.36
CA LEU A 100 -0.51 14.85 17.24
C LEU A 100 -0.33 13.49 16.58
N ALA A 101 -1.40 12.96 15.95
CA ALA A 101 -1.33 11.69 15.24
C ALA A 101 -0.29 11.70 14.11
N TYR A 102 -0.15 12.81 13.38
CA TYR A 102 0.89 12.96 12.36
C TYR A 102 2.30 12.96 12.98
N MET A 103 2.52 13.69 14.07
CA MET A 103 3.82 13.73 14.76
C MET A 103 4.20 12.37 15.33
N ASP A 104 3.25 11.66 15.92
CA ASP A 104 3.44 10.30 16.44
C ASP A 104 3.81 9.33 15.31
N ALA A 105 3.08 9.37 14.19
CA ALA A 105 3.36 8.50 13.05
C ALA A 105 4.70 8.82 12.36
N LYS A 106 5.09 10.10 12.32
CA LYS A 106 6.41 10.53 11.86
C LYS A 106 7.54 10.02 12.75
N THR A 107 7.35 10.10 14.07
CA THR A 107 8.32 9.62 15.06
C THR A 107 8.45 8.10 14.97
N GLU A 108 7.32 7.39 14.88
CA GLU A 108 7.28 5.92 14.69
C GLU A 108 8.02 5.48 13.43
N GLN A 109 7.83 6.17 12.30
CA GLN A 109 8.56 5.87 11.08
C GLN A 109 10.08 6.09 11.26
N SER A 110 10.49 7.16 11.94
CA SER A 110 11.90 7.42 12.23
C SER A 110 12.51 6.31 13.12
N ASP A 111 11.81 5.93 14.18
CA ASP A 111 12.23 4.88 15.10
C ASP A 111 12.37 3.53 14.39
N LEU A 112 11.42 3.19 13.51
CA LEU A 112 11.46 1.97 12.71
C LEU A 112 12.75 1.86 11.87
N LEU A 113 13.19 2.98 11.30
CA LEU A 113 14.38 3.06 10.45
C LEU A 113 15.67 3.06 11.26
N GLN A 114 15.70 3.73 12.42
CA GLN A 114 16.91 3.89 13.24
C GLN A 114 17.21 2.67 14.13
N THR A 115 16.17 1.98 14.61
CA THR A 115 16.32 0.87 15.57
C THR A 115 16.60 -0.50 14.93
N GLY A 116 16.58 -0.58 13.60
CA GLY A 116 16.68 -1.84 12.88
C GLY A 116 15.40 -2.70 12.90
N LYS A 117 14.33 -2.25 13.58
CA LYS A 117 13.04 -2.95 13.61
C LYS A 117 12.48 -3.18 12.20
N GLY A 118 12.61 -2.20 11.31
CA GLY A 118 12.18 -2.35 9.90
C GLY A 118 12.91 -3.49 9.18
N LEU A 119 14.21 -3.65 9.42
CA LEU A 119 15.00 -4.75 8.87
C LEU A 119 14.51 -6.11 9.39
N SER A 120 14.23 -6.21 10.68
CA SER A 120 13.69 -7.44 11.29
C SER A 120 12.34 -7.84 10.66
N MET A 121 11.43 -6.88 10.49
CA MET A 121 10.12 -7.12 9.87
C MET A 121 10.22 -7.54 8.41
N LEU A 122 11.08 -6.86 7.63
CA LEU A 122 11.34 -7.24 6.24
C LEU A 122 11.95 -8.64 6.16
N THR A 123 12.90 -8.94 7.03
CA THR A 123 13.54 -10.26 7.10
C THR A 123 12.52 -11.36 7.40
N GLU A 124 11.61 -11.13 8.34
CA GLU A 124 10.53 -12.06 8.66
C GLU A 124 9.61 -12.29 7.47
N ALA A 125 9.15 -11.22 6.81
CA ALA A 125 8.26 -11.36 5.67
C ALA A 125 8.94 -12.06 4.48
N LEU A 126 10.15 -11.65 4.13
CA LEU A 126 10.87 -12.18 2.96
C LEU A 126 11.15 -13.68 3.06
N ARG A 127 11.35 -14.22 4.28
CA ARG A 127 11.52 -15.67 4.49
C ARG A 127 10.30 -16.49 4.09
N ASN A 128 9.11 -15.89 4.10
CA ASN A 128 7.84 -16.56 3.85
C ASN A 128 7.25 -16.26 2.46
N LEU A 129 8.02 -15.67 1.54
CA LEU A 129 7.57 -15.35 0.18
C LEU A 129 8.23 -16.27 -0.86
N PRO A 130 7.71 -17.49 -1.07
CA PRO A 130 8.40 -18.53 -1.84
C PRO A 130 8.58 -18.20 -3.33
N ASN A 131 7.74 -17.33 -3.88
CA ASN A 131 7.73 -16.97 -5.30
C ASN A 131 8.26 -15.56 -5.55
N LEU A 132 8.88 -14.91 -4.56
CA LEU A 132 9.43 -13.58 -4.72
C LEU A 132 10.62 -13.60 -5.68
N GLN A 133 10.53 -12.82 -6.76
CA GLN A 133 11.53 -12.74 -7.83
C GLN A 133 12.26 -11.41 -7.84
N THR A 134 11.60 -10.34 -7.41
CA THR A 134 12.15 -8.98 -7.50
C THR A 134 11.86 -8.19 -6.25
N ILE A 135 12.90 -7.52 -5.75
CA ILE A 135 12.77 -6.45 -4.76
C ILE A 135 13.20 -5.16 -5.43
N GLY A 136 12.31 -4.18 -5.48
CA GLY A 136 12.56 -2.84 -6.01
C GLY A 136 12.51 -1.78 -4.92
N ILE A 137 13.17 -0.66 -5.17
CA ILE A 137 13.07 0.55 -4.36
C ILE A 137 12.52 1.64 -5.26
N ARG A 138 11.59 2.46 -4.76
CA ARG A 138 10.91 3.47 -5.59
C ARG A 138 10.61 4.76 -4.82
N ASP A 139 10.85 5.89 -5.48
CA ASP A 139 10.60 7.26 -5.02
C ASP A 139 9.46 7.96 -5.76
N PHE A 140 8.61 7.21 -6.47
CA PHE A 140 7.47 7.73 -7.21
C PHE A 140 6.28 6.76 -7.13
N ASN A 141 5.08 7.28 -7.43
CA ASN A 141 3.88 6.46 -7.58
C ASN A 141 3.60 6.24 -9.07
N SER A 142 3.38 4.99 -9.48
CA SER A 142 3.22 4.65 -10.91
C SER A 142 1.85 5.08 -11.43
N PRO A 143 1.73 5.75 -12.59
CA PRO A 143 0.43 6.08 -13.21
C PRO A 143 -0.22 4.86 -13.89
N THR A 144 0.39 3.68 -13.83
CA THR A 144 -0.05 2.47 -14.54
C THR A 144 -1.23 1.76 -13.87
N ARG A 145 -1.98 2.43 -12.98
CA ARG A 145 -3.14 1.83 -12.31
C ARG A 145 -4.39 2.10 -13.12
N THR A 146 -4.73 1.17 -14.01
CA THR A 146 -5.78 1.36 -15.01
C THR A 146 -7.20 1.09 -14.50
N ARG A 147 -7.37 0.19 -13.52
CA ARG A 147 -8.69 -0.24 -13.02
C ARG A 147 -9.53 0.89 -12.45
N ASP A 148 -8.90 1.81 -11.72
CA ASP A 148 -9.63 2.87 -11.01
C ASP A 148 -9.72 4.17 -11.81
N GLY A 149 -9.16 4.21 -13.03
CA GLY A 149 -9.20 5.36 -13.94
C GLY A 149 -7.88 6.11 -14.10
N GLU A 150 -7.86 7.04 -15.04
CA GLU A 150 -6.66 7.73 -15.55
C GLU A 150 -5.89 8.56 -14.51
N HIS A 151 -6.52 8.89 -13.39
CA HIS A 151 -5.92 9.70 -12.31
C HIS A 151 -5.50 8.89 -11.09
N TYR A 152 -5.63 7.57 -11.14
CA TYR A 152 -5.23 6.72 -10.02
C TYR A 152 -3.76 6.32 -10.14
N PHE A 153 -3.05 6.51 -9.04
CA PHE A 153 -1.66 6.13 -8.94
C PHE A 153 -1.51 4.86 -8.11
N TRP A 154 -0.52 4.07 -8.49
CA TRP A 154 -0.08 2.91 -7.75
C TRP A 154 0.77 3.37 -6.58
N ARG A 155 0.12 3.50 -5.41
CA ARG A 155 0.69 3.99 -4.16
C ARG A 155 1.15 2.87 -3.25
N SER A 156 2.08 3.19 -2.38
CA SER A 156 2.49 2.33 -1.26
C SER A 156 1.31 1.98 -0.36
N TYR A 157 1.25 0.73 0.10
CA TYR A 157 0.39 0.35 1.21
C TYR A 157 0.80 1.16 2.46
N GLY A 158 -0.18 1.59 3.25
CA GLY A 158 0.00 2.56 4.34
C GLY A 158 -0.12 4.01 3.90
N ALA A 159 0.39 4.40 2.72
CA ALA A 159 0.34 5.78 2.26
C ALA A 159 -1.10 6.28 2.01
N THR A 160 -1.97 5.42 1.50
CA THR A 160 -3.40 5.74 1.32
C THR A 160 -4.13 5.93 2.63
N THR A 161 -3.74 5.19 3.67
CA THR A 161 -4.33 5.29 5.01
C THR A 161 -3.99 6.63 5.64
N VAL A 162 -2.70 7.02 5.57
CA VAL A 162 -2.23 8.34 6.03
C VAL A 162 -3.01 9.47 5.37
N VAL A 163 -3.16 9.44 4.04
CA VAL A 163 -3.90 10.48 3.30
C VAL A 163 -5.37 10.52 3.71
N LYS A 164 -6.00 9.36 3.98
CA LYS A 164 -7.42 9.28 4.35
C LYS A 164 -7.67 9.74 5.78
N GLU A 165 -6.80 9.38 6.71
CA GLU A 165 -6.96 9.63 8.15
C GLU A 165 -6.45 11.01 8.56
N LEU A 166 -5.37 11.49 7.92
CA LEU A 166 -4.70 12.73 8.32
C LEU A 166 -4.86 13.84 7.27
N GLY A 167 -5.53 13.58 6.15
CA GLY A 167 -5.73 14.54 5.05
C GLY A 167 -4.47 14.85 4.24
N GLU A 168 -3.32 14.27 4.61
CA GLU A 168 -2.03 14.83 4.26
C GLU A 168 -1.20 14.10 3.22
N ARG A 169 -0.35 14.88 2.53
CA ARG A 169 0.51 14.37 1.46
C ARG A 169 1.88 13.99 2.00
N LEU A 170 2.12 12.68 2.04
CA LEU A 170 3.45 12.10 2.17
C LEU A 170 4.39 12.64 1.08
N SER A 171 5.64 12.87 1.47
CA SER A 171 6.71 13.21 0.53
C SER A 171 7.36 11.93 0.02
N MET A 172 7.79 11.93 -1.23
CA MET A 172 8.68 10.88 -1.75
C MET A 172 10.00 11.55 -2.11
N THR A 173 11.11 10.95 -1.68
CA THR A 173 12.44 11.52 -1.87
C THR A 173 12.84 11.42 -3.34
N SER A 174 12.57 12.43 -4.15
CA SER A 174 13.07 12.46 -5.53
C SER A 174 14.58 12.60 -5.50
N PHE A 175 15.32 11.57 -5.91
CA PHE A 175 16.73 11.78 -6.24
C PHE A 175 16.77 12.63 -7.51
N SER A 176 17.18 13.89 -7.41
CA SER A 176 17.53 14.67 -8.60
C SER A 176 18.60 13.89 -9.34
N ARG A 177 18.28 13.48 -10.57
CA ARG A 177 19.26 12.89 -11.49
C ARG A 177 20.24 14.00 -11.85
N ASN A 178 21.46 13.91 -11.34
CA ASN A 178 22.61 14.67 -11.86
C ASN A 178 22.91 14.26 -13.30
#